data_AF-A0A6J8AH67-F1
#
_entry.id   AF-A0A6J8AH67-F1
#
_cell.length_a   1.000
_cell.length_b   1.000
_cell.length_c   1.000
_cell.angle_alpha   90.00
_cell.angle_beta   90.00
_cell.angle_gamma   90.00
#
_symmetry.space_group_name_H-M   'P 1'
#
loop_
_entity.id
_entity.type
_entity.pdbx_description
1 polymer ?
#
loop_
_entity_poly.entity_id
_entity_poly.type
_entity_poly.pdbx_seq_one_letter_code
_entity_poly.pdbx_strand_id
1 'polypeptide(L)'
;MSEMCLALLMTVLCHNGFSSESLDEQLWVLFNRSDLRCPKECETQDFLNKMRFEESYINFKCNSPPQFKNKIIKNFQHYPDLLICNISMSARCPHKCHCFYQPSQNKTVVNCRTILSSKKIPSVLPEYENLALDFSKDLISDLDYQFKRAKNYTFRIKEINLAENNFYSISEFVLSHLKSATMINMKHNPITSIGRSLRNLRPCNVQLRRLDLVCTCKDLWFQSWLPSSTMPCYNNTRIFCMTKTGYKSITQITKSELGCTEDYHLTWFNLCIGILITLVVIFAFTGCNFYIEIYILWRRFLRKVSRPVSRNSFQYDIYISCNEDDDGLRNWISCELLPNLYDRGLKSFLPYRDCQPGMPREEEIIDTVSKSKSILVHLSDLHHLERESTKAFE
;
A
#
# COMPACT_ATOMS: atom_id res chain seq x y z
N MET A 1 -42.78 5.33 56.18
CA MET A 1 -42.51 4.02 55.56
C MET A 1 -43.17 4.07 54.18
N SER A 2 -42.35 3.92 53.13
CA SER A 2 -42.67 3.89 51.69
C SER A 2 -43.24 5.15 51.00
N GLU A 3 -42.65 5.39 49.82
CA GLU A 3 -43.02 6.28 48.71
C GLU A 3 -42.53 7.75 48.78
N MET A 4 -41.80 8.29 47.80
CA MET A 4 -41.26 7.81 46.52
C MET A 4 -40.15 8.82 46.13
N CYS A 5 -38.95 8.43 45.68
CA CYS A 5 -38.68 8.03 44.30
C CYS A 5 -39.48 8.81 43.25
N LEU A 6 -39.38 10.14 43.21
CA LEU A 6 -39.35 10.90 41.96
C LEU A 6 -38.80 12.32 42.17
N ALA A 7 -37.51 12.48 41.93
CA ALA A 7 -37.00 13.60 41.15
C ALA A 7 -36.22 12.98 40.00
N LEU A 8 -36.93 12.21 39.17
CA LEU A 8 -36.41 11.71 37.90
C LEU A 8 -36.87 12.71 36.84
N LEU A 9 -36.25 13.89 36.89
CA LEU A 9 -36.32 14.93 35.87
C LEU A 9 -35.28 16.00 36.19
N MET A 10 -34.05 15.76 35.72
CA MET A 10 -33.34 16.82 35.00
C MET A 10 -33.37 16.48 33.50
N THR A 11 -34.50 15.97 33.00
CA THR A 11 -34.63 15.51 31.61
C THR A 11 -34.70 16.71 30.65
N VAL A 12 -33.82 16.66 29.64
CA VAL A 12 -33.99 17.19 28.28
C VAL A 12 -33.83 18.71 28.05
N LEU A 13 -32.74 19.03 27.33
CA LEU A 13 -32.54 20.11 26.35
C LEU A 13 -32.46 21.58 26.80
N CYS A 14 -31.28 22.15 26.46
CA CYS A 14 -31.04 23.40 25.76
C CYS A 14 -31.38 24.78 26.40
N HIS A 15 -30.28 25.48 26.65
CA HIS A 15 -29.95 26.85 26.22
C HIS A 15 -30.57 28.07 26.94
N ASN A 16 -29.64 28.99 27.20
CA ASN A 16 -29.75 30.40 27.64
C ASN A 16 -30.02 30.68 29.12
N GLY A 17 -28.97 31.27 29.72
CA GLY A 17 -28.93 32.24 30.82
C GLY A 17 -30.18 32.45 31.65
N PHE A 18 -30.07 32.28 32.97
CA PHE A 18 -30.09 33.38 33.93
C PHE A 18 -29.98 32.85 35.37
N SER A 19 -29.68 33.80 36.25
CA SER A 19 -29.21 33.74 37.63
C SER A 19 -30.21 33.25 38.68
N SER A 20 -29.64 32.66 39.72
CA SER A 20 -29.96 32.72 41.16
C SER A 20 -31.35 33.20 41.61
N GLU A 21 -32.05 32.37 42.39
CA GLU A 21 -32.36 32.58 43.83
C GLU A 21 -33.58 31.75 44.28
N SER A 22 -33.48 31.25 45.51
CA SER A 22 -34.53 30.65 46.35
C SER A 22 -35.04 29.24 45.98
N LEU A 23 -34.68 28.26 46.81
CA LEU A 23 -35.00 26.83 46.65
C LEU A 23 -35.75 26.26 47.87
N ASP A 24 -36.39 27.10 48.69
CA ASP A 24 -36.87 26.69 50.02
C ASP A 24 -38.39 26.61 50.22
N GLU A 25 -39.24 26.92 49.23
CA GLU A 25 -40.67 27.14 49.54
C GLU A 25 -41.74 26.24 48.90
N GLN A 26 -41.42 25.18 48.14
CA GLN A 26 -42.49 24.45 47.41
C GLN A 26 -42.50 22.93 47.59
N LEU A 27 -42.35 22.46 48.84
CA LEU A 27 -42.29 21.03 49.17
C LEU A 27 -43.43 20.55 50.06
N TRP A 28 -44.68 20.85 49.68
CA TRP A 28 -45.85 20.12 50.15
C TRP A 28 -46.86 20.09 49.02
N VAL A 29 -47.24 18.89 48.53
CA VAL A 29 -48.52 18.51 47.91
C VAL A 29 -48.34 17.26 47.00
N LEU A 30 -48.92 16.14 47.46
CA LEU A 30 -49.46 14.98 46.72
C LEU A 30 -48.53 13.85 46.24
N PHE A 31 -48.63 12.69 46.91
CA PHE A 31 -48.51 11.37 46.28
C PHE A 31 -49.57 10.40 46.82
N ASN A 32 -50.36 9.82 45.90
CA ASN A 32 -51.02 8.52 46.07
C ASN A 32 -51.42 7.98 44.68
N ARG A 33 -50.68 7.02 44.14
CA ARG A 33 -51.23 5.96 43.25
C ARG A 33 -50.15 4.95 42.80
N SER A 34 -50.48 3.70 43.08
CA SER A 34 -49.95 2.48 42.48
C SER A 34 -50.10 2.48 40.95
N ASP A 35 -49.05 2.85 40.22
CA ASP A 35 -48.74 2.45 38.84
C ASP A 35 -47.55 3.26 38.32
N LEU A 36 -46.30 2.83 38.59
CA LEU A 36 -45.13 3.39 37.91
C LEU A 36 -44.26 2.30 37.29
N ARG A 37 -44.30 2.27 35.96
CA ARG A 37 -43.35 1.55 35.09
C ARG A 37 -41.95 2.15 35.29
N CYS A 38 -40.93 1.30 35.34
CA CYS A 38 -39.53 1.73 35.42
C CYS A 38 -39.20 2.78 34.33
N PRO A 39 -38.44 3.84 34.66
CA PRO A 39 -37.99 4.82 33.69
C PRO A 39 -37.15 4.16 32.61
N LYS A 40 -37.22 4.70 31.39
CA LYS A 40 -36.50 4.21 30.21
C LYS A 40 -34.97 4.38 30.27
N GLU A 41 -34.43 5.06 31.28
CA GLU A 41 -33.00 5.39 31.37
C GLU A 41 -32.48 5.07 32.78
N CYS A 42 -31.63 4.04 32.87
CA CYS A 42 -30.88 3.69 34.06
C CYS A 42 -29.56 4.50 34.10
N GLU A 43 -29.62 5.74 34.56
CA GLU A 43 -28.43 6.61 34.71
C GLU A 43 -27.71 6.42 36.06
N THR A 44 -27.25 5.19 36.36
CA THR A 44 -26.53 4.95 37.63
C THR A 44 -25.07 5.41 37.59
N GLN A 45 -24.50 5.69 36.41
CA GLN A 45 -23.10 6.09 36.28
C GLN A 45 -22.84 7.51 36.78
N ASP A 46 -23.74 8.44 36.46
CA ASP A 46 -23.69 9.80 37.00
C ASP A 46 -23.88 9.83 38.51
N PHE A 47 -24.71 8.93 39.04
CA PHE A 47 -24.91 8.75 40.47
C PHE A 47 -23.64 8.26 41.19
N LEU A 48 -22.94 7.27 40.64
CA LEU A 48 -21.66 6.78 41.20
C LEU A 48 -20.55 7.83 41.13
N ASN A 49 -20.49 8.60 40.04
CA ASN A 49 -19.52 9.67 39.88
C ASN A 49 -19.74 10.82 40.87
N LYS A 50 -21.00 11.19 41.14
CA LYS A 50 -21.37 12.19 42.15
C LYS A 50 -21.09 11.70 43.59
N MET A 51 -21.33 10.42 43.90
CA MET A 51 -21.00 9.85 45.21
C MET A 51 -19.50 9.83 45.54
N ARG A 52 -18.62 9.98 44.54
CA ARG A 52 -17.17 10.06 44.79
C ARG A 52 -16.78 11.36 45.54
N PHE A 53 -17.66 12.35 45.60
CA PHE A 53 -17.37 13.69 46.13
C PHE A 53 -18.07 14.04 47.45
N GLU A 54 -19.08 13.28 47.91
CA GLU A 54 -19.81 13.57 49.15
C GLU A 54 -19.74 12.41 50.16
N GLU A 55 -19.12 12.65 51.32
CA GLU A 55 -19.01 11.69 52.43
C GLU A 55 -20.36 11.31 53.06
N SER A 56 -21.42 12.08 52.79
CA SER A 56 -22.76 11.90 53.35
C SER A 56 -23.48 10.63 52.85
N TYR A 57 -23.07 10.04 51.72
CA TYR A 57 -23.74 8.86 51.15
C TYR A 57 -23.14 7.51 51.57
N ILE A 58 -22.12 7.51 52.43
CA ILE A 58 -21.36 6.30 52.80
C ILE A 58 -22.23 5.25 53.51
N ASN A 59 -23.33 5.65 54.16
CA ASN A 59 -24.17 4.76 54.97
C ASN A 59 -25.46 4.27 54.28
N PHE A 60 -25.67 4.62 53.02
CA PHE A 60 -26.86 4.18 52.30
C PHE A 60 -26.82 2.67 52.08
N LYS A 61 -27.93 2.01 52.39
CA LYS A 61 -28.12 0.56 52.22
C LYS A 61 -29.06 0.30 51.06
N CYS A 62 -28.73 -0.67 50.23
CA CYS A 62 -29.62 -1.08 49.15
C CYS A 62 -30.87 -1.76 49.71
N ASN A 63 -32.06 -1.37 49.24
CA ASN A 63 -33.32 -2.02 49.60
C ASN A 63 -33.64 -3.22 48.69
N SER A 64 -33.26 -3.11 47.41
CA SER A 64 -33.44 -4.10 46.35
C SER A 64 -32.23 -4.05 45.41
N PRO A 65 -32.02 -5.07 44.57
CA PRO A 65 -32.64 -6.41 44.56
C PRO A 65 -32.22 -7.28 45.77
N PRO A 66 -32.86 -8.46 46.02
CA PRO A 66 -32.64 -9.28 47.22
C PRO A 66 -31.17 -9.61 47.50
N GLN A 67 -30.36 -9.84 46.45
CA GLN A 67 -28.92 -10.11 46.57
C GLN A 67 -28.09 -8.97 47.18
N PHE A 68 -28.60 -7.74 47.15
CA PHE A 68 -27.94 -6.54 47.66
C PHE A 68 -28.64 -5.94 48.86
N LYS A 69 -29.77 -6.50 49.29
CA LYS A 69 -30.56 -5.98 50.42
C LYS A 69 -29.68 -5.80 51.66
N ASN A 70 -29.79 -4.62 52.29
CA ASN A 70 -29.04 -4.20 53.47
C ASN A 70 -27.52 -4.07 53.30
N LYS A 71 -26.96 -4.24 52.09
CA LYS A 71 -25.55 -3.97 51.82
C LYS A 71 -25.30 -2.49 51.59
N ILE A 72 -24.16 -2.00 52.06
CA ILE A 72 -23.75 -0.60 51.97
C ILE A 72 -23.25 -0.30 50.55
N ILE A 73 -23.61 0.87 50.00
CA ILE A 73 -23.23 1.28 48.64
C ILE A 73 -21.71 1.27 48.41
N LYS A 74 -20.91 1.69 49.41
CA LYS A 74 -19.44 1.69 49.35
C LYS A 74 -18.85 0.32 48.96
N ASN A 75 -19.51 -0.78 49.33
CA ASN A 75 -19.05 -2.13 48.99
C ASN A 75 -19.07 -2.41 47.49
N PHE A 76 -19.84 -1.64 46.72
CA PHE A 76 -19.97 -1.79 45.26
C PHE A 76 -19.04 -0.86 44.48
N GLN A 77 -18.30 0.05 45.15
CA GLN A 77 -17.35 0.95 44.50
C GLN A 77 -16.24 0.20 43.76
N HIS A 78 -15.80 -0.93 44.30
CA HIS A 78 -14.79 -1.80 43.68
C HIS A 78 -15.37 -2.80 42.66
N TYR A 79 -16.71 -2.94 42.61
CA TYR A 79 -17.40 -3.89 41.76
C TYR A 79 -18.66 -3.25 41.11
N PRO A 80 -18.50 -2.15 40.35
CA PRO A 80 -19.63 -1.43 39.77
C PRO A 80 -20.38 -2.29 38.73
N ASP A 81 -19.73 -3.32 38.19
CA ASP A 81 -20.30 -4.29 37.25
C ASP A 81 -21.43 -5.16 37.83
N LEU A 82 -21.55 -5.22 39.16
CA LEU A 82 -22.64 -5.92 39.84
C LEU A 82 -23.96 -5.13 39.78
N LEU A 83 -23.88 -3.82 39.54
CA LEU A 83 -25.02 -2.92 39.46
C LEU A 83 -25.58 -2.97 38.03
N ILE A 84 -26.62 -3.77 37.84
CA ILE A 84 -27.23 -4.02 36.53
C ILE A 84 -28.71 -3.66 36.51
N CYS A 85 -29.22 -3.28 35.35
CA CYS A 85 -30.65 -3.10 35.10
C CYS A 85 -31.18 -4.24 34.25
N ASN A 86 -32.04 -5.09 34.84
CA ASN A 86 -32.63 -6.21 34.13
C ASN A 86 -33.67 -5.73 33.12
N ILE A 87 -33.46 -6.04 31.84
CA ILE A 87 -34.36 -5.71 30.73
C ILE A 87 -34.87 -6.99 30.04
N SER A 88 -34.76 -8.14 30.69
CA SER A 88 -35.19 -9.43 30.13
C SER A 88 -36.69 -9.50 29.85
N MET A 89 -37.49 -8.71 30.56
CA MET A 89 -38.94 -8.60 30.33
C MET A 89 -39.31 -7.67 29.16
N SER A 90 -38.33 -7.01 28.54
CA SER A 90 -38.59 -6.20 27.35
C SER A 90 -39.01 -7.08 26.18
N ALA A 91 -39.95 -6.60 25.36
CA ALA A 91 -40.48 -7.33 24.21
C ALA A 91 -39.44 -7.72 23.14
N ARG A 92 -38.19 -7.27 23.28
CA ARG A 92 -37.09 -7.48 22.33
C ARG A 92 -35.89 -8.23 22.91
N CYS A 93 -35.95 -8.65 24.18
CA CYS A 93 -35.00 -9.64 24.67
C CYS A 93 -35.37 -11.02 24.07
N PRO A 94 -34.42 -11.74 23.45
CA PRO A 94 -34.71 -13.05 22.90
C PRO A 94 -35.21 -14.03 23.95
N HIS A 95 -36.18 -14.86 23.58
CA HIS A 95 -36.76 -15.85 24.48
C HIS A 95 -35.66 -16.77 25.06
N LYS A 96 -35.67 -16.97 26.39
CA LYS A 96 -34.68 -17.73 27.19
C LYS A 96 -33.27 -17.11 27.29
N CYS A 97 -33.05 -15.91 26.77
CA CYS A 97 -31.84 -15.14 27.08
C CYS A 97 -32.08 -14.21 28.26
N HIS A 98 -31.00 -13.91 28.99
CA HIS A 98 -30.99 -12.90 30.04
C HIS A 98 -30.38 -11.61 29.49
N CYS A 99 -31.19 -10.55 29.42
CA CYS A 99 -30.75 -9.26 28.93
C CYS A 99 -30.69 -8.25 30.08
N PHE A 100 -29.59 -7.50 30.16
CA PHE A 100 -29.43 -6.46 31.16
C PHE A 100 -28.57 -5.32 30.63
N TYR A 101 -28.86 -4.11 31.09
CA TYR A 101 -27.99 -2.96 30.88
C TYR A 101 -26.98 -2.86 32.03
N GLN A 102 -25.72 -2.61 31.69
CA GLN A 102 -24.60 -2.49 32.62
C GLN A 102 -24.03 -1.06 32.53
N PRO A 103 -24.48 -0.15 33.40
CA PRO A 103 -24.14 1.27 33.34
C PRO A 103 -22.65 1.56 33.55
N SER A 104 -21.97 0.74 34.38
CA SER A 104 -20.53 0.87 34.66
C SER A 104 -19.65 0.87 33.40
N GLN A 105 -20.10 0.17 32.37
CA GLN A 105 -19.41 0.02 31.10
C GLN A 105 -20.22 0.60 29.92
N ASN A 106 -21.35 1.26 30.21
CA ASN A 106 -22.29 1.78 29.20
C ASN A 106 -22.60 0.77 28.10
N LYS A 107 -22.97 -0.46 28.50
CA LYS A 107 -23.20 -1.56 27.55
C LYS A 107 -24.45 -2.36 27.87
N THR A 108 -25.06 -2.91 26.83
CA THR A 108 -26.21 -3.81 26.96
C THR A 108 -25.77 -5.24 26.72
N VAL A 109 -25.89 -6.07 27.75
CA VAL A 109 -25.49 -7.48 27.69
C VAL A 109 -26.69 -8.34 27.34
N VAL A 110 -26.51 -9.21 26.35
CA VAL A 110 -27.46 -10.27 25.97
C VAL A 110 -26.77 -11.60 26.18
N ASN A 111 -27.14 -12.30 27.25
CA ASN A 111 -26.55 -13.58 27.62
C ASN A 111 -27.53 -14.71 27.28
N CYS A 112 -27.19 -15.53 26.29
CA CYS A 112 -28.02 -16.65 25.84
C CYS A 112 -27.46 -18.03 26.25
N ARG A 113 -26.39 -18.07 27.06
CA ARG A 113 -25.72 -19.31 27.51
C ARG A 113 -26.63 -20.31 28.21
N THR A 114 -27.75 -19.86 28.76
CA THR A 114 -28.76 -20.70 29.43
C THR A 114 -29.46 -21.67 28.48
N ILE A 115 -29.26 -21.54 27.16
CA ILE A 115 -29.85 -22.42 26.15
C ILE A 115 -28.79 -23.39 25.62
N LEU A 116 -28.51 -24.45 26.38
CA LEU A 116 -27.85 -25.63 25.79
C LEU A 116 -28.67 -26.05 24.55
N SER A 117 -28.10 -25.90 23.34
CA SER A 117 -28.64 -26.28 22.02
C SER A 117 -29.25 -25.19 21.10
N SER A 118 -29.07 -23.89 21.38
CA SER A 118 -29.53 -22.86 20.42
C SER A 118 -28.61 -22.73 19.21
N LYS A 119 -28.81 -23.53 18.14
CA LYS A 119 -28.04 -23.43 16.88
C LYS A 119 -28.18 -22.08 16.13
N LYS A 120 -28.76 -21.05 16.75
CA LYS A 120 -29.18 -19.80 16.10
C LYS A 120 -28.80 -18.58 16.92
N ILE A 121 -28.27 -17.58 16.22
CA ILE A 121 -28.16 -16.22 16.71
C ILE A 121 -29.55 -15.55 16.55
N PRO A 122 -30.07 -14.84 17.57
CA PRO A 122 -31.37 -14.17 17.49
C PRO A 122 -31.44 -13.17 16.32
N SER A 123 -32.59 -13.09 15.63
CA SER A 123 -32.79 -12.09 14.56
C SER A 123 -33.08 -10.68 15.07
N VAL A 124 -33.56 -10.57 16.31
CA VAL A 124 -33.99 -9.33 16.93
C VAL A 124 -33.33 -9.26 18.31
N LEU A 125 -32.79 -8.09 18.62
CA LEU A 125 -32.21 -7.75 19.91
C LEU A 125 -32.78 -6.42 20.40
N PRO A 126 -32.62 -6.08 21.70
CA PRO A 126 -32.98 -4.78 22.22
C PRO A 126 -32.37 -3.62 21.41
N GLU A 127 -33.05 -2.47 21.37
CA GLU A 127 -32.69 -1.31 20.52
C GLU A 127 -31.51 -0.48 21.05
N TYR A 128 -30.93 -0.87 22.18
CA TYR A 128 -29.83 -0.17 22.84
C TYR A 128 -28.51 -0.24 22.06
N GLU A 129 -27.63 0.73 22.32
CA GLU A 129 -26.27 0.76 21.78
C GLU A 129 -25.31 -0.12 22.60
N ASN A 130 -24.08 -0.27 22.09
CA ASN A 130 -22.98 -1.01 22.73
C ASN A 130 -23.39 -2.42 23.18
N LEU A 131 -23.75 -3.26 22.21
CA LEU A 131 -24.18 -4.62 22.48
C LEU A 131 -22.99 -5.50 22.84
N ALA A 132 -23.11 -6.20 23.98
CA ALA A 132 -22.23 -7.28 24.42
C ALA A 132 -23.01 -8.60 24.37
N LEU A 133 -22.64 -9.47 23.42
CA LEU A 133 -23.39 -10.68 23.13
C LEU A 133 -22.63 -11.91 23.61
N ASP A 134 -23.29 -12.77 24.37
CA ASP A 134 -22.75 -14.07 24.77
C ASP A 134 -23.60 -15.20 24.18
N PHE A 135 -23.03 -15.82 23.13
CA PHE A 135 -23.55 -16.99 22.43
C PHE A 135 -22.57 -18.16 22.54
N SER A 136 -21.82 -18.24 23.65
CA SER A 136 -20.93 -19.37 23.90
C SER A 136 -21.74 -20.64 24.21
N LYS A 137 -21.24 -21.80 23.76
CA LYS A 137 -21.85 -23.14 23.98
C LYS A 137 -23.21 -23.36 23.29
N ASP A 138 -23.49 -22.60 22.23
CA ASP A 138 -24.77 -22.62 21.52
C ASP A 138 -24.81 -23.59 20.31
N LEU A 139 -23.73 -24.36 20.04
CA LEU A 139 -23.64 -25.29 18.91
C LEU A 139 -23.82 -24.63 17.52
N ILE A 140 -23.45 -23.34 17.40
CA ILE A 140 -23.50 -22.60 16.14
C ILE A 140 -22.46 -23.18 15.16
N SER A 141 -22.87 -23.51 13.94
CA SER A 141 -21.99 -24.10 12.91
C SER A 141 -21.82 -23.23 11.65
N ASP A 142 -22.83 -22.46 11.27
CA ASP A 142 -22.83 -21.62 10.05
C ASP A 142 -22.94 -20.14 10.42
N LEU A 143 -21.79 -19.48 10.61
CA LEU A 143 -21.75 -18.06 10.99
C LEU A 143 -22.31 -17.14 9.89
N ASP A 144 -22.12 -17.47 8.61
CA ASP A 144 -22.58 -16.63 7.51
C ASP A 144 -24.11 -16.52 7.49
N TYR A 145 -24.78 -17.66 7.61
CA TYR A 145 -26.23 -17.69 7.72
C TYR A 145 -26.73 -16.93 8.95
N GLN A 146 -26.08 -17.13 10.11
CA GLN A 146 -26.47 -16.45 11.35
C GLN A 146 -26.29 -14.92 11.25
N PHE A 147 -25.15 -14.44 10.74
CA PHE A 147 -24.89 -13.01 10.60
C PHE A 147 -25.79 -12.35 9.55
N LYS A 148 -26.16 -13.08 8.48
CA LYS A 148 -27.14 -12.59 7.49
C LYS A 148 -28.51 -12.34 8.11
N ARG A 149 -28.93 -13.19 9.05
CA ARG A 149 -30.17 -13.03 9.82
C ARG A 149 -30.07 -11.91 10.87
N ALA A 150 -28.88 -11.69 11.43
CA ALA A 150 -28.59 -10.70 12.46
C ALA A 150 -28.21 -9.29 11.93
N LYS A 151 -28.18 -9.09 10.61
CA LYS A 151 -27.67 -7.87 9.93
C LYS A 151 -28.19 -6.53 10.49
N ASN A 152 -29.39 -6.53 11.09
CA ASN A 152 -30.06 -5.32 11.58
C ASN A 152 -29.45 -4.76 12.87
N TYR A 153 -28.55 -5.47 13.55
CA TYR A 153 -27.95 -4.99 14.79
C TYR A 153 -26.44 -5.22 14.88
N THR A 154 -25.85 -5.91 13.90
CA THR A 154 -24.41 -6.24 13.88
C THR A 154 -23.51 -5.02 14.01
N PHE A 155 -23.93 -3.86 13.47
CA PHE A 155 -23.18 -2.61 13.59
C PHE A 155 -23.06 -2.09 15.03
N ARG A 156 -23.97 -2.50 15.92
CA ARG A 156 -23.99 -2.13 17.35
C ARG A 156 -23.18 -3.08 18.24
N ILE A 157 -22.64 -4.16 17.68
CA ILE A 157 -21.85 -5.14 18.43
C ILE A 157 -20.51 -4.54 18.81
N LYS A 158 -20.23 -4.49 20.12
CA LYS A 158 -18.92 -4.12 20.68
C LYS A 158 -18.20 -5.33 21.25
N GLU A 159 -18.93 -6.21 21.91
CA GLU A 159 -18.37 -7.44 22.46
C GLU A 159 -19.16 -8.63 21.94
N ILE A 160 -18.47 -9.68 21.51
CA ILE A 160 -19.11 -10.92 21.11
C ILE A 160 -18.32 -12.14 21.59
N ASN A 161 -19.01 -13.04 22.29
CA ASN A 161 -18.48 -14.31 22.73
C ASN A 161 -19.14 -15.45 21.95
N LEU A 162 -18.34 -16.08 21.08
CA LEU A 162 -18.68 -17.24 20.24
C LEU A 162 -17.86 -18.48 20.63
N ALA A 163 -17.27 -18.50 21.84
CA ALA A 163 -16.44 -19.60 22.27
C ALA A 163 -17.23 -20.92 22.42
N GLU A 164 -16.54 -22.06 22.26
CA GLU A 164 -17.10 -23.40 22.47
C GLU A 164 -18.36 -23.68 21.60
N ASN A 165 -18.32 -23.26 20.33
CA ASN A 165 -19.32 -23.59 19.31
C ASN A 165 -18.76 -24.66 18.35
N ASN A 166 -19.32 -24.79 17.14
CA ASN A 166 -18.96 -25.83 16.18
C ASN A 166 -18.84 -25.33 14.73
N PHE A 167 -18.30 -24.12 14.55
CA PHE A 167 -18.06 -23.56 13.22
C PHE A 167 -16.60 -23.76 12.78
N TYR A 168 -16.42 -24.02 11.48
CA TYR A 168 -15.13 -24.38 10.88
C TYR A 168 -14.48 -23.23 10.12
N SER A 169 -15.25 -22.23 9.71
CA SER A 169 -14.76 -21.13 8.89
C SER A 169 -15.34 -19.79 9.33
N ILE A 170 -14.52 -18.76 9.21
CA ILE A 170 -14.92 -17.37 9.43
C ILE A 170 -14.75 -16.62 8.11
N SER A 171 -15.84 -16.24 7.46
CA SER A 171 -15.79 -15.58 6.16
C SER A 171 -15.46 -14.08 6.27
N GLU A 172 -15.13 -13.48 5.12
CA GLU A 172 -15.02 -12.01 4.98
C GLU A 172 -16.32 -11.30 5.35
N PHE A 173 -17.47 -11.92 5.05
CA PHE A 173 -18.79 -11.38 5.36
C PHE A 173 -18.96 -11.22 6.87
N VAL A 174 -18.69 -12.26 7.67
CA VAL A 174 -18.79 -12.19 9.14
C VAL A 174 -17.82 -11.13 9.69
N LEU A 175 -16.58 -11.13 9.23
CA LEU A 175 -15.55 -10.18 9.69
C LEU A 175 -15.91 -8.73 9.39
N SER A 176 -16.56 -8.47 8.24
CA SER A 176 -17.02 -7.13 7.88
C SER A 176 -18.06 -6.56 8.86
N HIS A 177 -18.82 -7.43 9.52
CA HIS A 177 -19.84 -7.06 10.51
C HIS A 177 -19.26 -6.91 11.92
N LEU A 178 -17.99 -7.28 12.13
CA LEU A 178 -17.31 -7.23 13.43
C LEU A 178 -16.23 -6.12 13.51
N LYS A 179 -16.16 -5.24 12.51
CA LYS A 179 -15.15 -4.16 12.44
C LYS A 179 -15.19 -3.21 13.64
N SER A 180 -16.36 -2.95 14.20
CA SER A 180 -16.58 -2.06 15.34
C SER A 180 -16.38 -2.73 16.71
N ALA A 181 -16.13 -4.05 16.73
CA ALA A 181 -16.02 -4.82 17.96
C ALA A 181 -14.67 -4.61 18.65
N THR A 182 -14.74 -4.39 19.96
CA THR A 182 -13.61 -4.22 20.88
C THR A 182 -13.18 -5.54 21.53
N MET A 183 -14.08 -6.52 21.60
CA MET A 183 -13.75 -7.86 22.10
C MET A 183 -14.49 -8.93 21.28
N ILE A 184 -13.74 -9.90 20.78
CA ILE A 184 -14.24 -11.00 19.96
C ILE A 184 -13.60 -12.28 20.47
N ASN A 185 -14.38 -13.13 21.14
CA ASN A 185 -13.91 -14.40 21.65
C ASN A 185 -14.42 -15.55 20.77
N MET A 186 -13.51 -16.29 20.13
CA MET A 186 -13.84 -17.43 19.27
C MET A 186 -13.06 -18.69 19.68
N LYS A 187 -12.59 -18.76 20.93
CA LYS A 187 -11.81 -19.91 21.42
C LYS A 187 -12.61 -21.21 21.34
N HIS A 188 -11.88 -22.33 21.25
CA HIS A 188 -12.45 -23.68 21.31
C HIS A 188 -13.50 -23.96 20.23
N ASN A 189 -13.23 -23.51 19.01
CA ASN A 189 -13.97 -23.89 17.80
C ASN A 189 -13.02 -24.63 16.84
N PRO A 190 -13.51 -25.59 16.04
CA PRO A 190 -12.70 -26.34 15.08
C PRO A 190 -12.41 -25.52 13.79
N ILE A 191 -11.91 -24.30 13.95
CA ILE A 191 -11.70 -23.37 12.84
C ILE A 191 -10.49 -23.80 12.01
N THR A 192 -10.73 -24.04 10.71
CA THR A 192 -9.73 -24.44 9.70
C THR A 192 -9.48 -23.36 8.64
N SER A 193 -10.35 -22.36 8.53
CA SER A 193 -10.26 -21.27 7.54
C SER A 193 -10.72 -19.93 8.12
N ILE A 194 -9.99 -18.85 7.82
CA ILE A 194 -10.31 -17.49 8.27
C ILE A 194 -10.10 -16.49 7.12
N GLY A 195 -11.05 -15.59 6.93
CA GLY A 195 -10.96 -14.49 5.97
C GLY A 195 -9.84 -13.50 6.31
N ARG A 196 -9.27 -12.90 5.28
CA ARG A 196 -8.15 -11.95 5.35
C ARG A 196 -8.52 -10.64 6.02
N SER A 197 -9.80 -10.24 6.01
CA SER A 197 -10.24 -9.03 6.72
C SER A 197 -10.00 -9.10 8.22
N LEU A 198 -9.68 -10.27 8.77
CA LEU A 198 -9.24 -10.40 10.16
C LEU A 198 -8.00 -9.52 10.42
N ARG A 199 -7.12 -9.31 9.42
CA ARG A 199 -5.95 -8.43 9.54
C ARG A 199 -6.32 -6.99 9.91
N ASN A 200 -7.54 -6.56 9.58
CA ASN A 200 -8.03 -5.22 9.84
C ASN A 200 -8.52 -5.06 11.29
N LEU A 201 -8.70 -6.17 12.01
CA LEU A 201 -9.04 -6.17 13.43
C LEU A 201 -7.76 -6.11 14.26
N ARG A 202 -7.85 -5.45 15.43
CA ARG A 202 -6.73 -5.40 16.36
C ARG A 202 -6.49 -6.78 16.98
N PRO A 203 -5.26 -7.30 17.00
CA PRO A 203 -4.98 -8.63 17.54
C PRO A 203 -5.39 -8.78 19.01
N CYS A 204 -5.23 -7.71 19.80
CA CYS A 204 -5.64 -7.68 21.21
C CYS A 204 -7.15 -7.88 21.41
N ASN A 205 -7.97 -7.46 20.44
CA ASN A 205 -9.42 -7.56 20.52
C ASN A 205 -9.91 -8.96 20.17
N VAL A 206 -9.08 -9.78 19.53
CA VAL A 206 -9.46 -11.08 19.01
C VAL A 206 -8.83 -12.18 19.86
N GLN A 207 -9.66 -13.02 20.44
CA GLN A 207 -9.21 -14.16 21.22
C GLN A 207 -9.43 -15.45 20.45
N LEU A 208 -8.32 -16.02 20.00
CA LEU A 208 -8.21 -17.32 19.37
C LEU A 208 -7.36 -18.20 20.31
N ARG A 209 -7.52 -19.53 20.30
CA ARG A 209 -6.72 -20.41 21.18
C ARG A 209 -5.74 -21.23 20.37
N ARG A 210 -6.23 -22.29 19.73
CA ARG A 210 -5.47 -23.11 18.82
C ARG A 210 -6.22 -23.14 17.51
N LEU A 211 -5.52 -22.83 16.42
CA LEU A 211 -6.04 -22.89 15.06
C LEU A 211 -5.12 -23.80 14.26
N ASP A 212 -5.71 -24.79 13.59
CA ASP A 212 -5.00 -25.71 12.72
C ASP A 212 -5.50 -25.43 11.29
N LEU A 213 -4.82 -24.51 10.59
CA LEU A 213 -5.23 -23.97 9.29
C LEU A 213 -4.54 -24.68 8.12
N VAL A 214 -5.21 -24.74 6.97
CA VAL A 214 -4.56 -25.07 5.69
C VAL A 214 -3.95 -23.79 5.13
N CYS A 215 -2.70 -23.52 5.50
CA CYS A 215 -2.05 -22.28 5.12
C CYS A 215 -1.62 -22.27 3.65
N THR A 216 -1.77 -21.10 3.04
CA THR A 216 -1.27 -20.76 1.71
C THR A 216 -0.35 -19.54 1.80
N CYS A 217 0.24 -19.14 0.69
CA CYS A 217 1.02 -17.90 0.58
C CYS A 217 0.24 -16.66 1.01
N LYS A 218 -1.09 -16.71 0.90
CA LYS A 218 -1.99 -15.63 1.26
C LYS A 218 -2.21 -15.51 2.77
N ASP A 219 -1.69 -16.43 3.58
CA ASP A 219 -1.90 -16.49 5.03
C ASP A 219 -0.65 -16.08 5.83
N LEU A 220 0.45 -15.78 5.14
CA LEU A 220 1.71 -15.33 5.78
C LEU A 220 1.57 -14.04 6.60
N TRP A 221 0.52 -13.24 6.35
CA TRP A 221 0.25 -12.02 7.11
C TRP A 221 -0.03 -12.30 8.61
N PHE A 222 -0.43 -13.52 8.98
CA PHE A 222 -0.62 -13.88 10.38
C PHE A 222 0.65 -13.72 11.22
N GLN A 223 1.84 -13.87 10.60
CA GLN A 223 3.12 -13.71 11.30
C GLN A 223 3.29 -12.32 11.90
N SER A 224 2.94 -11.29 11.13
CA SER A 224 3.05 -9.89 11.56
C SER A 224 1.82 -9.40 12.32
N TRP A 225 0.68 -10.07 12.18
CA TRP A 225 -0.54 -9.73 12.90
C TRP A 225 -0.56 -10.27 14.32
N LEU A 226 0.04 -11.42 14.62
CA LEU A 226 0.03 -11.95 15.99
C LEU A 226 0.73 -10.99 16.98
N PRO A 227 0.16 -10.79 18.19
CA PRO A 227 0.77 -9.92 19.17
C PRO A 227 2.11 -10.52 19.63
N SER A 228 3.12 -9.67 19.78
CA SER A 228 4.41 -10.07 20.37
C SER A 228 4.22 -10.58 21.79
N SER A 229 5.06 -11.51 22.25
CA SER A 229 5.07 -11.98 23.64
C SER A 229 5.32 -10.86 24.66
N THR A 230 5.85 -9.72 24.22
CA THR A 230 6.07 -8.53 25.03
C THR A 230 4.86 -7.60 25.12
N MET A 231 3.79 -7.83 24.35
CA MET A 231 2.59 -7.02 24.41
C MET A 231 1.68 -7.41 25.59
N PRO A 232 1.06 -6.44 26.30
CA PRO A 232 0.13 -6.70 27.40
C PRO A 232 -1.08 -7.58 27.00
N CYS A 233 -1.42 -7.57 25.71
CA CYS A 233 -2.53 -8.30 25.15
C CYS A 233 -2.13 -9.63 24.50
N TYR A 234 -0.97 -10.19 24.85
CA TYR A 234 -0.54 -11.50 24.39
C TYR A 234 -1.58 -12.56 24.79
N ASN A 235 -2.50 -12.81 23.88
CA ASN A 235 -3.43 -13.89 23.97
C ASN A 235 -2.67 -15.15 23.53
N ASN A 236 -2.80 -16.24 24.28
CA ASN A 236 -2.23 -17.57 23.99
C ASN A 236 -2.71 -18.20 22.66
N THR A 237 -3.04 -17.38 21.65
CA THR A 237 -3.34 -17.73 20.28
C THR A 237 -2.13 -18.41 19.65
N ARG A 238 -2.28 -19.68 19.31
CA ARG A 238 -1.30 -20.48 18.58
C ARG A 238 -1.91 -20.93 17.27
N ILE A 239 -1.33 -20.45 16.18
CA ILE A 239 -1.75 -20.79 14.82
C ILE A 239 -0.74 -21.78 14.26
N PHE A 240 -1.24 -22.93 13.83
CA PHE A 240 -0.49 -23.98 13.17
C PHE A 240 -0.98 -24.10 11.73
N CYS A 241 -0.04 -24.31 10.84
CA CYS A 241 -0.26 -24.60 9.45
C CYS A 241 -0.07 -26.10 9.20
N MET A 242 -1.03 -26.71 8.53
CA MET A 242 -0.89 -28.06 8.00
C MET A 242 -0.04 -27.99 6.72
N THR A 243 1.17 -28.52 6.77
CA THR A 243 2.06 -28.68 5.62
C THR A 243 2.16 -30.15 5.22
N LYS A 244 2.84 -30.45 4.11
CA LYS A 244 3.12 -31.84 3.70
C LYS A 244 3.93 -32.64 4.73
N THR A 245 4.67 -31.95 5.59
CA THR A 245 5.57 -32.53 6.60
C THR A 245 4.96 -32.59 8.01
N GLY A 246 3.72 -32.10 8.19
CA GLY A 246 3.02 -32.10 9.47
C GLY A 246 2.51 -30.72 9.87
N TYR A 247 2.32 -30.49 11.18
CA TYR A 247 1.88 -29.20 11.70
C TYR A 247 3.09 -28.34 12.09
N LYS A 248 3.19 -27.14 11.51
CA LYS A 248 4.22 -26.15 11.85
C LYS A 248 3.59 -24.85 12.32
N SER A 249 4.19 -24.17 13.30
CA SER A 249 3.66 -22.87 13.75
C SER A 249 3.79 -21.82 12.65
N ILE A 250 2.78 -20.95 12.51
CA ILE A 250 2.79 -19.87 11.51
C ILE A 250 4.00 -18.96 11.65
N THR A 251 4.53 -18.74 12.87
CA THR A 251 5.69 -17.88 13.11
C THR A 251 7.01 -18.48 12.61
N GLN A 252 7.03 -19.78 12.33
CA GLN A 252 8.21 -20.52 11.89
C GLN A 252 8.13 -20.96 10.42
N ILE A 253 7.00 -20.76 9.75
CA ILE A 253 6.81 -21.19 8.37
C ILE A 253 7.50 -20.22 7.40
N THR A 254 8.17 -20.75 6.38
CA THR A 254 8.81 -19.94 5.34
C THR A 254 7.98 -19.94 4.05
N LYS A 255 8.18 -18.93 3.21
CA LYS A 255 7.57 -18.85 1.87
C LYS A 255 7.87 -20.09 1.02
N SER A 256 9.08 -20.63 1.12
CA SER A 256 9.52 -21.82 0.37
C SER A 256 8.77 -23.09 0.78
N GLU A 257 8.46 -23.25 2.07
CA GLU A 257 7.69 -24.41 2.58
C GLU A 257 6.23 -24.41 2.11
N LEU A 258 5.67 -23.22 1.86
CA LEU A 258 4.32 -23.05 1.32
C LEU A 258 4.28 -23.10 -0.22
N GLY A 259 5.43 -23.28 -0.89
CA GLY A 259 5.52 -23.29 -2.35
C GLY A 259 5.17 -21.94 -2.98
N CYS A 260 5.42 -20.83 -2.26
CA CYS A 260 5.17 -19.50 -2.78
C CYS A 260 6.21 -19.17 -3.84
N THR A 261 5.80 -19.29 -5.11
CA THR A 261 6.55 -18.70 -6.21
C THR A 261 6.53 -17.19 -6.00
N GLU A 262 7.67 -16.59 -5.69
CA GLU A 262 7.81 -15.18 -6.00
C GLU A 262 7.73 -15.11 -7.51
N ASP A 263 6.72 -14.39 -8.03
CA ASP A 263 6.52 -14.23 -9.48
C ASP A 263 7.63 -13.32 -10.03
N TYR A 264 8.86 -13.84 -10.04
CA TYR A 264 10.05 -13.19 -10.56
C TYR A 264 9.80 -12.74 -12.00
N HIS A 265 9.02 -13.48 -12.77
CA HIS A 265 8.64 -13.12 -14.14
C HIS A 265 7.91 -11.77 -14.21
N LEU A 266 6.97 -11.49 -13.32
CA LEU A 266 6.25 -10.21 -13.29
C LEU A 266 7.15 -9.07 -12.83
N THR A 267 8.04 -9.32 -11.86
CA THR A 267 8.99 -8.30 -11.37
C THR A 267 10.02 -7.95 -12.43
N TRP A 268 10.60 -8.94 -13.09
CA TRP A 268 11.53 -8.77 -14.21
C TRP A 268 10.85 -8.11 -15.41
N PHE A 269 9.62 -8.49 -15.74
CA PHE A 269 8.86 -7.88 -16.82
C PHE A 269 8.61 -6.38 -16.56
N ASN A 270 8.20 -6.01 -15.34
CA ASN A 270 8.01 -4.61 -14.96
C ASN A 270 9.33 -3.82 -14.95
N LEU A 271 10.44 -4.43 -14.51
CA LEU A 271 11.76 -3.81 -14.54
C LEU A 271 12.22 -3.55 -15.98
N CYS A 272 12.05 -4.52 -16.88
CA CYS A 272 12.38 -4.38 -18.30
C CYS A 272 11.56 -3.27 -18.97
N ILE A 273 10.26 -3.17 -18.68
CA ILE A 273 9.40 -2.10 -19.18
C ILE A 273 9.88 -0.74 -18.66
N GLY A 274 10.21 -0.64 -17.36
CA GLY A 274 10.74 0.58 -16.77
C GLY A 274 12.00 1.06 -17.48
N ILE A 275 12.96 0.15 -17.70
CA ILE A 275 14.21 0.44 -18.42
C ILE A 275 13.92 0.89 -19.86
N LEU A 276 13.02 0.19 -20.57
CA LEU A 276 12.66 0.54 -21.95
C LEU A 276 12.09 1.97 -22.04
N ILE A 277 11.17 2.33 -21.13
CA ILE A 277 10.58 3.67 -21.09
C ILE A 277 11.66 4.71 -20.81
N THR A 278 12.57 4.47 -19.87
CA THR A 278 13.67 5.39 -19.58
C THR A 278 14.59 5.58 -20.79
N LEU A 279 14.92 4.51 -21.51
CA LEU A 279 15.73 4.60 -22.73
C LEU A 279 15.03 5.40 -23.83
N VAL A 280 13.72 5.21 -24.02
CA VAL A 280 12.93 5.98 -24.98
C VAL A 280 12.91 7.46 -24.62
N VAL A 281 12.75 7.80 -23.33
CA VAL A 281 12.78 9.20 -22.87
C VAL A 281 14.14 9.84 -23.09
N ILE A 282 15.23 9.13 -22.75
CA ILE A 282 16.59 9.61 -23.01
C ILE A 282 16.81 9.81 -24.51
N PHE A 283 16.42 8.83 -25.34
CA PHE A 283 16.59 8.92 -26.79
C PHE A 283 15.79 10.07 -27.39
N ALA A 284 14.55 10.28 -26.94
CA ALA A 284 13.72 11.41 -27.34
C ALA A 284 14.34 12.74 -26.90
N PHE A 285 14.82 12.82 -25.65
CA PHE A 285 15.47 14.02 -25.13
C PHE A 285 16.77 14.36 -25.89
N THR A 286 17.62 13.36 -26.13
CA THR A 286 18.85 13.55 -26.93
C THR A 286 18.53 13.86 -28.39
N GLY A 287 17.49 13.20 -28.94
CA GLY A 287 17.03 13.40 -30.31
C GLY A 287 16.48 14.80 -30.53
N CYS A 288 15.71 15.36 -29.59
CA CYS A 288 15.18 16.71 -29.69
C CYS A 288 16.28 17.78 -29.52
N ASN A 289 17.18 17.62 -28.56
CA ASN A 289 18.19 18.64 -28.27
C ASN A 289 19.40 18.60 -29.22
N PHE A 290 19.80 17.42 -29.69
CA PHE A 290 21.03 17.23 -30.48
C PHE A 290 20.78 16.69 -31.89
N TYR A 291 19.58 16.93 -32.46
CA TYR A 291 19.19 16.36 -33.76
C TYR A 291 20.20 16.65 -34.89
N ILE A 292 20.77 17.86 -34.91
CA ILE A 292 21.73 18.27 -35.95
C ILE A 292 23.06 17.52 -35.81
N GLU A 293 23.60 17.44 -34.59
CA GLU A 293 24.88 16.77 -34.34
C GLU A 293 24.76 15.25 -34.59
N ILE A 294 23.66 14.65 -34.13
CA ILE A 294 23.33 13.25 -34.41
C ILE A 294 23.20 13.02 -35.92
N TYR A 295 22.53 13.91 -36.65
CA TYR A 295 22.40 13.82 -38.11
C TYR A 295 23.76 13.89 -38.83
N ILE A 296 24.66 14.78 -38.40
CA ILE A 296 26.02 14.88 -38.97
C ILE A 296 26.83 13.62 -38.69
N LEU A 297 26.78 13.10 -37.46
CA LEU A 297 27.47 11.86 -37.06
C LEU A 297 26.92 10.65 -37.83
N TRP A 298 25.61 10.56 -37.97
CA TRP A 298 24.95 9.49 -38.73
C TRP A 298 25.35 9.54 -40.21
N ARG A 299 25.39 10.73 -40.82
CA ARG A 299 25.87 10.91 -42.20
C ARG A 299 27.34 10.56 -42.37
N ARG A 300 28.20 10.87 -41.39
CA ARG A 300 29.62 10.45 -41.40
C ARG A 300 29.77 8.93 -41.26
N PHE A 301 28.97 8.31 -40.41
CA PHE A 301 28.96 6.86 -40.22
C PHE A 301 28.49 6.13 -41.49
N LEU A 302 27.39 6.58 -42.10
CA LEU A 302 26.90 6.03 -43.37
C LEU A 302 27.92 6.20 -44.51
N ARG A 303 28.64 7.32 -44.61
CA ARG A 303 29.71 7.48 -45.61
C ARG A 303 30.89 6.53 -45.39
N LYS A 304 31.16 6.09 -44.15
CA LYS A 304 32.18 5.08 -43.85
C LYS A 304 31.72 3.67 -44.27
N VAL A 305 30.43 3.36 -44.10
CA VAL A 305 29.85 2.06 -44.46
C VAL A 305 29.58 1.94 -45.97
N SER A 306 29.20 3.04 -46.64
CA SER A 306 28.92 3.10 -48.08
C SER A 306 30.13 3.35 -48.98
N ARG A 307 31.36 3.26 -48.45
CA ARG A 307 32.56 3.13 -49.28
C ARG A 307 33.09 1.69 -49.17
N PRO A 308 32.54 0.73 -49.94
CA PRO A 308 33.41 -0.34 -50.39
C PRO A 308 34.53 0.35 -51.17
N VAL A 309 35.76 0.17 -50.72
CA VAL A 309 36.94 0.50 -51.52
C VAL A 309 36.82 -0.37 -52.77
N SER A 310 36.17 0.13 -53.82
CA SER A 310 36.30 -0.48 -55.13
C SER A 310 37.77 -0.28 -55.49
N ARG A 311 38.52 -1.38 -55.46
CA ARG A 311 39.80 -1.51 -56.15
C ARG A 311 39.54 -1.41 -57.64
N ASN A 312 39.17 -0.23 -58.13
CA ASN A 312 39.62 0.15 -59.45
C ASN A 312 41.11 0.44 -59.24
N SER A 313 41.96 -0.30 -59.94
CA SER A 313 43.41 -0.22 -59.85
C SER A 313 43.89 1.13 -60.40
N PHE A 314 43.70 2.19 -59.62
CA PHE A 314 44.36 3.47 -59.85
C PHE A 314 45.86 3.22 -59.77
N GLN A 315 46.56 3.59 -60.84
CA GLN A 315 48.00 3.36 -60.95
C GLN A 315 48.78 4.34 -60.06
N TYR A 316 48.18 5.51 -59.80
CA TYR A 316 48.72 6.56 -58.95
C TYR A 316 47.70 7.00 -57.89
N ASP A 317 48.19 7.27 -56.69
CA ASP A 317 47.36 7.77 -55.58
C ASP A 317 47.17 9.29 -55.69
N ILE A 318 48.18 10.01 -56.20
CA ILE A 318 48.17 11.49 -56.27
C ILE A 318 48.80 11.95 -57.60
N TYR A 319 48.09 12.76 -58.37
CA TYR A 319 48.65 13.55 -59.46
C TYR A 319 49.00 14.96 -58.95
N ILE A 320 50.23 15.42 -59.17
CA ILE A 320 50.69 16.74 -58.69
C ILE A 320 50.84 17.69 -59.89
N SER A 321 50.02 18.74 -59.90
CA SER A 321 50.12 19.84 -60.87
C SER A 321 50.83 21.02 -60.21
N CYS A 322 52.00 21.40 -60.74
CA CYS A 322 52.77 22.55 -60.29
C CYS A 322 53.27 23.36 -61.49
N ASN A 323 53.59 24.64 -61.26
CA ASN A 323 54.29 25.44 -62.24
C ASN A 323 55.73 24.91 -62.38
N GLU A 324 56.16 24.62 -63.61
CA GLU A 324 57.49 24.05 -63.89
C GLU A 324 58.60 25.11 -63.91
N ASP A 325 58.23 26.38 -64.06
CA ASP A 325 59.14 27.52 -64.17
C ASP A 325 59.57 28.07 -62.79
N ASP A 326 58.93 27.63 -61.70
CA ASP A 326 59.30 28.01 -60.34
C ASP A 326 60.29 26.98 -59.74
N ASP A 327 61.57 27.32 -59.82
CA ASP A 327 62.66 26.51 -59.28
C ASP A 327 62.57 26.30 -57.76
N GLY A 328 62.03 27.29 -57.03
CA GLY A 328 61.84 27.20 -55.58
C GLY A 328 60.77 26.16 -55.24
N LEU A 329 59.66 26.18 -55.95
CA LEU A 329 58.59 25.20 -55.82
C LEU A 329 59.06 23.79 -56.22
N ARG A 330 59.82 23.67 -57.31
CA ARG A 330 60.34 22.38 -57.77
C ARG A 330 61.28 21.73 -56.76
N ASN A 331 62.14 22.53 -56.12
CA ASN A 331 63.01 22.07 -55.03
C ASN A 331 62.21 21.65 -53.80
N TRP A 332 61.21 22.43 -53.40
CA TRP A 332 60.35 22.06 -52.28
C TRP A 332 59.57 20.76 -52.55
N ILE A 333 58.99 20.61 -53.74
CA ILE A 333 58.28 19.40 -54.13
C ILE A 333 59.21 18.19 -54.12
N SER A 334 60.44 18.34 -54.62
CA SER A 334 61.40 17.23 -54.73
C SER A 334 62.04 16.84 -53.40
N CYS A 335 62.34 17.82 -52.54
CA CYS A 335 63.08 17.60 -51.30
C CYS A 335 62.18 17.39 -50.08
N GLU A 336 60.98 17.94 -50.06
CA GLU A 336 60.07 17.85 -48.90
C GLU A 336 58.79 17.09 -49.21
N LEU A 337 58.08 17.45 -50.28
CA LEU A 337 56.75 16.87 -50.53
C LEU A 337 56.84 15.41 -50.97
N LEU A 338 57.69 15.11 -51.96
CA LEU A 338 57.83 13.77 -52.52
C LEU A 338 58.32 12.75 -51.49
N PRO A 339 59.39 13.00 -50.71
CA PRO A 339 59.83 12.06 -49.67
C PRO A 339 58.75 11.79 -48.63
N ASN A 340 58.03 12.82 -48.17
CA ASN A 340 56.93 12.66 -47.22
C ASN A 340 55.76 11.84 -47.77
N LEU A 341 55.53 11.88 -49.09
CA LEU A 341 54.51 11.06 -49.75
C LEU A 341 54.97 9.61 -49.90
N TYR A 342 56.24 9.38 -50.25
CA TYR A 342 56.83 8.05 -50.34
C TYR A 342 56.91 7.35 -48.97
N ASP A 343 57.26 8.06 -47.90
CA ASP A 343 57.29 7.52 -46.53
C ASP A 343 55.90 7.05 -46.06
N ARG A 344 54.84 7.62 -46.61
CA ARG A 344 53.44 7.22 -46.36
C ARG A 344 52.94 6.13 -47.31
N GLY A 345 53.81 5.62 -48.19
CA GLY A 345 53.51 4.56 -49.16
C GLY A 345 52.60 4.99 -50.31
N LEU A 346 52.50 6.30 -50.59
CA LEU A 346 51.65 6.85 -51.64
C LEU A 346 52.42 6.97 -52.96
N LYS A 347 51.82 6.53 -54.07
CA LYS A 347 52.42 6.69 -55.40
C LYS A 347 52.00 8.02 -56.03
N SER A 348 52.93 8.95 -56.19
CA SER A 348 52.69 10.25 -56.82
C SER A 348 53.23 10.32 -58.25
N PHE A 349 52.46 10.90 -59.17
CA PHE A 349 52.88 11.21 -60.53
C PHE A 349 53.16 12.72 -60.70
N LEU A 350 54.32 13.05 -61.27
CA LEU A 350 54.69 14.42 -61.62
C LEU A 350 54.95 14.54 -63.13
N PRO A 351 54.29 15.48 -63.84
CA PRO A 351 54.45 15.65 -65.28
C PRO A 351 55.90 15.81 -65.74
N TYR A 352 56.69 16.72 -65.15
CA TYR A 352 58.08 16.93 -65.60
C TYR A 352 59.05 15.77 -65.31
N ARG A 353 58.68 14.83 -64.43
CA ARG A 353 59.54 13.71 -64.02
C ARG A 353 59.15 12.39 -64.68
N ASP A 354 57.84 12.13 -64.77
CA ASP A 354 57.29 10.82 -65.09
C ASP A 354 56.67 10.73 -66.49
N CYS A 355 56.60 11.85 -67.22
CA CYS A 355 56.09 11.93 -68.60
C CYS A 355 57.04 11.26 -69.60
N GLN A 356 56.51 10.41 -70.49
CA GLN A 356 57.32 9.69 -71.47
C GLN A 356 57.55 10.52 -72.74
N PRO A 357 58.78 10.63 -73.25
CA PRO A 357 59.05 11.36 -74.49
C PRO A 357 58.44 10.62 -75.69
N GLY A 358 57.54 11.30 -76.42
CA GLY A 358 56.95 10.80 -77.67
C GLY A 358 55.42 10.89 -77.78
N MET A 359 54.72 11.25 -76.70
CA MET A 359 53.26 11.47 -76.70
C MET A 359 52.92 12.96 -76.58
N PRO A 360 51.73 13.40 -77.06
CA PRO A 360 51.24 14.75 -76.81
C PRO A 360 51.01 14.95 -75.31
N ARG A 361 51.64 15.96 -74.73
CA ARG A 361 51.65 16.24 -73.29
C ARG A 361 50.23 16.39 -72.70
N GLU A 362 49.32 16.99 -73.46
CA GLU A 362 47.93 17.21 -73.06
C GLU A 362 47.16 15.90 -72.91
N GLU A 363 47.36 14.95 -73.84
CA GLU A 363 46.71 13.64 -73.80
C GLU A 363 47.22 12.79 -72.64
N GLU A 364 48.52 12.85 -72.35
CA GLU A 364 49.13 12.11 -71.23
C GLU A 364 48.69 12.67 -69.86
N ILE A 365 48.50 13.98 -69.75
CA ILE A 365 47.91 14.59 -68.55
C ILE A 365 46.48 14.10 -68.35
N ILE A 366 45.65 14.12 -69.41
CA ILE A 366 44.25 13.66 -69.32
C ILE A 366 44.19 12.18 -68.92
N ASP A 367 45.01 11.34 -69.55
CA ASP A 367 45.09 9.90 -69.26
C ASP A 367 45.55 9.66 -67.81
N THR A 368 46.59 10.36 -67.37
CA THR A 368 47.16 10.15 -66.02
C THR A 368 46.28 10.71 -64.91
N VAL A 369 45.58 11.82 -65.17
CA VAL A 369 44.55 12.35 -64.26
C VAL A 369 43.41 11.35 -64.10
N SER A 370 42.95 10.72 -65.20
CA SER A 370 41.91 9.70 -65.15
C SER A 370 42.32 8.45 -64.35
N LYS A 371 43.63 8.15 -64.33
CA LYS A 371 44.24 7.02 -63.61
C LYS A 371 44.68 7.35 -62.18
N SER A 372 44.44 8.57 -61.71
CA SER A 372 44.85 9.06 -60.39
C SER A 372 43.68 9.18 -59.42
N LYS A 373 43.88 8.79 -58.17
CA LYS A 373 42.82 8.83 -57.13
C LYS A 373 42.53 10.24 -56.61
N SER A 374 43.50 11.13 -56.63
CA SER A 374 43.37 12.51 -56.15
C SER A 374 44.32 13.43 -56.92
N ILE A 375 43.92 14.68 -57.09
CA ILE A 375 44.66 15.71 -57.81
C ILE A 375 45.08 16.76 -56.79
N LEU A 376 46.39 16.96 -56.64
CA LEU A 376 46.97 18.02 -55.83
C LEU A 376 47.44 19.12 -56.77
N VAL A 377 46.76 20.27 -56.73
CA VAL A 377 47.13 21.44 -57.51
C VAL A 377 47.80 22.44 -56.58
N HIS A 378 49.07 22.74 -56.84
CA HIS A 378 49.76 23.82 -56.15
C HIS A 378 49.57 25.12 -56.94
N LEU A 379 48.84 26.07 -56.37
CA LEU A 379 48.66 27.39 -56.94
C LEU A 379 49.78 28.30 -56.44
N SER A 380 50.72 28.66 -57.32
CA SER A 380 51.71 29.71 -57.05
C SER A 380 51.15 31.09 -57.41
N ASP A 381 51.47 32.13 -56.65
CA ASP A 381 50.96 33.52 -56.82
C ASP A 381 51.36 34.23 -58.13
N LEU A 382 52.09 33.57 -59.03
CA LEU A 382 52.52 34.11 -60.33
C LEU A 382 51.37 34.38 -61.33
N HIS A 383 50.13 33.98 -61.02
CA HIS A 383 48.96 34.40 -61.80
C HIS A 383 48.58 35.88 -61.64
N HIS A 384 49.28 36.65 -60.79
CA HIS A 384 49.14 38.10 -60.73
C HIS A 384 49.97 38.85 -61.79
N LEU A 385 51.08 38.31 -62.30
CA LEU A 385 51.98 39.06 -63.19
C LEU A 385 51.66 38.92 -64.70
N GLU A 386 51.03 37.83 -65.14
CA GLU A 386 50.54 37.71 -66.53
C GLU A 386 49.30 38.57 -66.81
N ARG A 387 48.55 38.94 -65.77
CA ARG A 387 47.39 39.84 -65.88
C ARG A 387 47.78 41.32 -65.85
N GLU A 388 49.01 41.64 -65.46
CA GLU A 388 49.56 43.01 -65.49
C GLU A 388 50.37 43.29 -66.77
N SER A 389 51.04 42.30 -67.38
CA SER A 389 51.73 42.49 -68.66
C SER A 389 50.76 42.62 -69.86
N THR A 390 49.54 42.08 -69.78
CA THR A 390 48.48 42.31 -70.78
C THR A 390 47.71 43.62 -70.59
N LYS A 391 47.87 44.32 -69.45
CA LYS A 391 47.29 45.66 -69.22
C LYS A 391 48.26 46.81 -69.46
N ALA A 392 49.53 46.52 -69.78
CA ALA A 392 50.54 47.52 -70.14
C ALA A 392 50.75 47.66 -71.67
N PHE A 393 49.95 46.97 -72.48
CA PHE A 393 50.01 47.00 -73.96
C PHE A 393 48.65 47.22 -74.65
N GLU A 394 47.64 47.75 -73.93
CA GLU A 394 46.43 48.35 -74.54
C GLU A 394 46.34 49.85 -74.24
#